data_AF-A0A7W7KRA0-F1
#
_entry.id   AF-A0A7W7KRA0-F1
#
_cell.length_a   1.000
_cell.length_b   1.000
_cell.length_c   1.000
_cell.angle_alpha   90.00
_cell.angle_beta   90.00
_cell.angle_gamma   90.00
#
_symmetry.space_group_name_H-M   'P 1'
#
loop_
_entity.id
_entity.type
_entity.pdbx_description
1 polymer ?
#
loop_
_entity_poly.entity_id
_entity_poly.type
_entity_poly.pdbx_seq_one_letter_code
_entity_poly.pdbx_strand_id
1 'polypeptide(L)'
;MNEVQHCFHGSLSHIEQFEDSLLEDSLQNYGAGIYFSSSGRVALRHCDQLRKVMKDPGRALFPTLLEVELKIANPLVADSYHPFSVEQATAILLASPNLNAVLANFGDLDFEDKGVLIERAASGYAAMKGPLLETLKNLGTDFFSGSAPALLKALRDILGFDGVLAVRADDTCWVAWFPEQISIKKRLHLTLDEIHEAC
;
A
#
# COMPACT_ATOMS: atom_id res chain seq x y z
N MET A 1 0.38 13.38 19.38
CA MET A 1 0.44 14.56 18.46
C MET A 1 0.43 13.99 17.06
N ASN A 2 -0.50 14.41 16.21
CA ASN A 2 -0.46 14.03 14.80
C ASN A 2 0.60 14.91 14.14
N GLU A 3 1.80 14.36 13.96
CA GLU A 3 2.82 15.04 13.17
C GLU A 3 2.37 15.07 11.70
N VAL A 4 2.56 16.20 11.05
CA VAL A 4 2.32 16.35 9.61
C VAL A 4 3.66 16.10 8.92
N GLN A 5 3.69 15.19 7.95
CA GLN A 5 4.93 14.85 7.24
C GLN A 5 4.98 15.58 5.90
N HIS A 6 6.05 16.32 5.64
CA HIS A 6 6.31 16.90 4.33
C HIS A 6 7.01 15.88 3.45
N CYS A 7 6.39 15.52 2.32
CA CYS A 7 6.87 14.46 1.43
C CYS A 7 6.68 14.82 -0.04
N PHE A 8 7.18 13.95 -0.91
CA PHE A 8 7.18 14.11 -2.36
C PHE A 8 6.58 12.89 -3.05
N HIS A 9 5.86 13.11 -4.15
CA HIS A 9 5.34 12.07 -5.03
C HIS A 9 5.66 12.41 -6.48
N GLY A 10 6.30 11.50 -7.20
CA GLY A 10 6.60 11.65 -8.62
C GLY A 10 5.57 10.90 -9.46
N SER A 11 4.94 11.58 -10.40
CA SER A 11 3.94 11.00 -11.31
C SER A 11 4.25 11.35 -12.76
N LEU A 12 3.84 10.50 -13.69
CA LEU A 12 3.87 10.77 -15.15
C LEU A 12 2.53 11.27 -15.68
N SER A 13 1.56 11.47 -14.81
CA SER A 13 0.26 12.05 -15.10
C SER A 13 0.03 13.31 -14.27
N HIS A 14 -0.86 14.16 -14.77
CA HIS A 14 -1.39 15.24 -13.97
C HIS A 14 -2.33 14.68 -12.90
N ILE A 15 -2.04 14.95 -11.63
CA ILE A 15 -2.88 14.56 -10.49
C ILE A 15 -3.48 15.85 -9.91
N GLU A 16 -4.78 16.05 -10.16
CA GLU A 16 -5.55 17.13 -9.57
C GLU A 16 -5.82 16.84 -8.10
N GLN A 17 -6.25 15.61 -7.80
CA GLN A 17 -6.52 15.12 -6.46
C GLN A 17 -6.14 13.64 -6.36
N PHE A 18 -5.82 13.19 -5.15
CA PHE A 18 -5.65 11.77 -4.89
C PHE A 18 -7.01 11.11 -4.72
N GLU A 19 -7.17 9.91 -5.27
CA GLU A 19 -8.39 9.11 -5.24
C GLU A 19 -8.02 7.63 -5.11
N ASP A 20 -8.97 6.80 -4.71
CA ASP A 20 -8.77 5.35 -4.59
C ASP A 20 -8.33 4.68 -5.89
N SER A 21 -8.65 5.29 -7.04
CA SER A 21 -8.22 4.83 -8.38
C SER A 21 -6.70 4.89 -8.58
N LEU A 22 -5.99 5.66 -7.76
CA LEU A 22 -4.52 5.77 -7.75
C LEU A 22 -3.86 4.81 -6.78
N LEU A 23 -4.63 4.03 -6.01
CA LEU A 23 -4.08 2.99 -5.16
C LEU A 23 -3.42 1.94 -6.05
N GLU A 24 -2.13 1.72 -5.83
CA GLU A 24 -1.45 0.63 -6.49
C GLU A 24 -1.91 -0.70 -5.87
N ASP A 25 -2.66 -1.49 -6.63
CA ASP A 25 -3.00 -2.88 -6.30
C ASP A 25 -1.74 -3.77 -6.27
N SER A 26 -0.62 -3.29 -6.81
CA SER A 26 0.64 -4.01 -6.75
C SER A 26 1.13 -4.02 -5.29
N LEU A 27 0.96 -5.15 -4.62
CA LEU A 27 1.51 -5.45 -3.29
C LEU A 27 3.05 -5.59 -3.35
N GLN A 28 3.72 -4.62 -3.96
CA GLN A 28 5.18 -4.50 -4.04
C GLN A 28 5.79 -4.26 -2.65
N ASN A 29 7.03 -3.77 -2.59
CA ASN A 29 7.89 -3.71 -1.41
C ASN A 29 7.14 -3.46 -0.09
N TYR A 30 6.21 -2.49 -0.04
CA TYR A 30 5.49 -2.11 1.18
C TYR A 30 3.96 -2.31 1.14
N GLY A 31 3.44 -3.10 0.19
CA GLY A 31 2.00 -3.39 0.09
C GLY A 31 1.21 -2.35 -0.72
N ALA A 32 -0.11 -2.37 -0.60
CA ALA A 32 -0.99 -1.48 -1.35
C ALA A 32 -1.02 -0.07 -0.74
N GLY A 33 -1.20 0.94 -1.60
CA GLY A 33 -1.31 2.33 -1.18
C GLY A 33 -0.69 3.30 -2.17
N ILE A 34 -0.63 4.58 -1.79
CA ILE A 34 0.02 5.64 -2.56
C ILE A 34 1.36 5.95 -1.91
N TYR A 35 2.42 5.87 -2.71
CA TYR A 35 3.80 5.95 -2.24
C TYR A 35 4.34 7.38 -2.26
N PHE A 36 5.03 7.75 -1.20
CA PHE A 36 5.65 9.05 -0.99
C PHE A 36 7.07 8.89 -0.47
N SER A 37 7.93 9.84 -0.81
CA SER A 37 9.32 9.89 -0.40
C SER A 37 9.59 11.15 0.41
N SER A 38 10.46 11.08 1.40
CA SER A 38 10.99 12.27 2.07
C SER A 38 11.94 13.09 1.18
N SER A 39 12.35 12.52 0.04
CA SER A 39 13.32 13.12 -0.89
C SER A 39 12.69 13.34 -2.26
N GLY A 40 12.59 14.61 -2.68
CA GLY A 40 12.14 14.96 -4.03
C GLY A 40 12.96 14.28 -5.12
N ARG A 41 14.28 14.13 -4.92
CA ARG A 41 15.17 13.42 -5.85
C ARG A 41 14.78 11.95 -6.01
N VAL A 42 14.46 11.26 -4.92
CA VAL A 42 14.06 9.85 -4.96
C VAL A 42 12.69 9.69 -5.63
N ALA A 43 11.75 10.59 -5.35
CA ALA A 43 10.46 10.65 -6.03
C ALA A 43 10.61 10.86 -7.56
N LEU A 44 11.55 11.71 -8.00
CA LEU A 44 11.84 11.91 -9.42
C LEU A 44 12.46 10.67 -10.09
N ARG A 45 13.36 9.96 -9.40
CA ARG A 45 13.91 8.69 -9.90
C ARG A 45 12.82 7.65 -10.15
N HIS A 46 11.80 7.61 -9.30
CA HIS A 46 10.65 6.74 -9.51
C HIS A 46 9.87 7.14 -10.77
N CYS A 47 9.67 8.44 -10.99
CA CYS A 47 9.07 8.98 -12.21
C CYS A 47 9.85 8.56 -13.49
N ASP A 48 11.18 8.63 -13.47
CA ASP A 48 12.02 8.15 -14.60
C ASP A 48 11.93 6.63 -14.82
N GLN A 49 11.83 5.85 -13.73
CA GLN A 49 11.65 4.40 -13.81
C GLN A 49 10.29 4.04 -14.44
N LEU A 50 9.20 4.69 -14.00
CA LEU A 50 7.87 4.53 -14.57
C LEU A 50 7.86 4.81 -16.08
N ARG A 51 8.64 5.80 -16.52
CA ARG A 51 8.76 6.16 -17.93
C ARG A 51 9.38 5.01 -18.74
N LYS A 52 10.45 4.41 -18.23
CA LYS A 52 11.18 3.32 -18.92
C LYS A 52 10.35 2.04 -19.08
N VAL A 53 9.41 1.79 -18.17
CA VAL A 53 8.56 0.60 -18.21
C VAL A 53 7.24 0.83 -18.93
N MET A 54 6.84 2.09 -19.17
CA MET A 54 5.67 2.39 -20.00
C MET A 54 5.93 2.00 -21.45
N LYS A 55 5.13 1.04 -21.94
CA LYS A 55 5.23 0.49 -23.29
C LYS A 55 4.28 1.16 -24.30
N ASP A 56 3.58 2.21 -23.91
CA ASP A 56 2.63 2.91 -24.76
C ASP A 56 3.26 4.19 -25.34
N PRO A 57 3.81 4.14 -26.57
CA PRO A 57 4.47 5.27 -27.21
C PRO A 57 3.51 6.41 -27.59
N GLY A 58 2.18 6.21 -27.49
CA GLY A 58 1.18 7.23 -27.83
C GLY A 58 0.64 8.02 -26.63
N ARG A 59 0.94 7.61 -25.40
CA ARG A 59 0.42 8.27 -24.20
C ARG A 59 1.18 9.57 -23.93
N ALA A 60 0.47 10.69 -23.94
CA ALA A 60 1.02 11.96 -23.49
C ALA A 60 1.41 11.86 -22.01
N LEU A 61 2.69 12.15 -21.73
CA LEU A 61 3.23 12.17 -20.38
C LEU A 61 3.20 13.59 -19.84
N PHE A 62 2.78 13.74 -18.59
CA PHE A 62 2.78 15.00 -17.87
C PHE A 62 3.56 14.84 -16.57
N PRO A 63 4.90 14.76 -16.66
CA PRO A 63 5.71 14.49 -15.49
C PRO A 63 5.55 15.61 -14.47
N THR A 64 5.20 15.21 -13.25
CA THR A 64 4.86 16.13 -12.17
C THR A 64 5.48 15.62 -10.88
N LEU A 65 6.22 16.51 -10.21
CA LEU A 65 6.62 16.32 -8.82
C LEU A 65 5.62 17.06 -7.93
N LEU A 66 4.99 16.32 -7.03
CA LEU A 66 4.08 16.85 -6.04
C LEU A 66 4.82 17.02 -4.72
N GLU A 67 4.73 18.20 -4.10
CA GLU A 67 5.04 18.39 -2.69
C GLU A 67 3.74 18.26 -1.90
N VAL A 68 3.72 17.38 -0.90
CA VAL A 68 2.52 17.03 -0.13
C VAL A 68 2.76 17.13 1.37
N GLU A 69 1.68 17.32 2.11
CA GLU A 69 1.60 17.00 3.52
C GLU A 69 0.81 15.71 3.71
N LEU A 70 1.37 14.79 4.50
CA LEU A 70 0.69 13.57 4.92
C LEU A 70 0.17 13.72 6.35
N LYS A 71 -0.98 13.09 6.60
CA LYS A 71 -1.63 12.98 7.91
C LYS A 71 -1.81 11.50 8.26
N ILE A 72 -0.70 10.76 8.28
CA ILE A 72 -0.68 9.35 8.72
C ILE A 72 -0.46 9.36 10.23
N ALA A 73 -1.43 8.84 10.99
CA ALA A 73 -1.44 8.94 12.44
C ALA A 73 -0.78 7.74 13.13
N ASN A 74 -0.93 6.55 12.58
CA ASN A 74 -0.42 5.30 13.14
C ASN A 74 0.11 4.40 12.00
N PRO A 75 1.31 4.70 11.47
CA PRO A 75 1.92 3.87 10.43
C PRO A 75 2.38 2.52 11.00
N LEU A 76 2.18 1.45 10.23
CA LEU A 76 2.92 0.21 10.43
C LEU A 76 4.37 0.41 9.97
N VAL A 77 5.34 0.20 10.84
CA VAL A 77 6.76 0.27 10.44
C VAL A 77 7.12 -1.00 9.67
N ALA A 78 7.70 -0.88 8.48
CA ALA A 78 7.82 -2.00 7.53
C ALA A 78 8.52 -3.25 8.11
N ASP A 79 9.60 -3.05 8.87
CA ASP A 79 10.39 -4.14 9.46
C ASP A 79 9.98 -4.47 10.90
N SER A 80 8.83 -3.95 11.36
CA SER A 80 8.39 -4.17 12.73
C SER A 80 7.76 -5.55 12.92
N TYR A 81 8.11 -6.15 14.06
CA TYR A 81 7.49 -7.37 14.56
C TYR A 81 6.35 -6.97 15.49
N HIS A 82 5.12 -7.12 15.00
CA HIS A 82 3.92 -6.98 15.81
C HIS A 82 3.31 -8.36 16.05
N PRO A 83 2.87 -8.67 17.29
CA PRO A 83 2.02 -9.82 17.52
C PRO A 83 0.78 -9.73 16.62
N PHE A 84 0.47 -10.83 15.93
CA PHE A 84 -0.70 -10.94 15.09
C PHE A 84 -1.50 -12.15 15.53
N SER A 85 -2.64 -11.91 16.17
CA SER A 85 -3.43 -12.96 16.80
C SER A 85 -4.34 -13.66 15.80
N VAL A 86 -4.78 -14.88 16.15
CA VAL A 86 -5.76 -15.62 15.35
C VAL A 86 -7.08 -14.84 15.23
N GLU A 87 -7.48 -14.12 16.29
CA GLU A 87 -8.68 -13.29 16.30
C GLU A 87 -8.56 -12.12 15.32
N GLN A 88 -7.40 -11.45 15.28
CA GLN A 88 -7.12 -10.38 14.33
C GLN A 88 -7.13 -10.89 12.88
N ALA A 89 -6.44 -12.00 12.63
CA ALA A 89 -6.45 -12.65 11.32
C ALA A 89 -7.88 -13.03 10.90
N THR A 90 -8.64 -13.66 11.80
CA THR A 90 -10.05 -14.04 11.57
C THR A 90 -10.89 -12.82 11.21
N ALA A 91 -10.80 -11.73 11.97
CA ALA A 91 -11.54 -10.51 11.69
C ALA A 91 -11.22 -9.93 10.30
N ILE A 92 -9.94 -9.95 9.89
CA ILE A 92 -9.53 -9.46 8.57
C ILE A 92 -10.04 -10.40 7.48
N LEU A 93 -9.91 -11.72 7.63
CA LEU A 93 -10.44 -12.70 6.67
C LEU A 93 -11.95 -12.52 6.47
N LEU A 94 -12.71 -12.28 7.54
CA LEU A 94 -14.16 -12.04 7.47
C LEU A 94 -14.53 -10.75 6.72
N ALA A 95 -13.62 -9.79 6.61
CA ALA A 95 -13.81 -8.56 5.81
C ALA A 95 -13.48 -8.75 4.33
N SER A 96 -12.96 -9.92 3.93
CA SER A 96 -12.54 -10.21 2.57
C SER A 96 -13.72 -10.27 1.58
N PRO A 97 -13.63 -9.62 0.41
CA PRO A 97 -14.61 -9.79 -0.66
C PRO A 97 -14.54 -11.18 -1.32
N ASN A 98 -13.40 -11.86 -1.21
CA ASN A 98 -13.12 -13.14 -1.88
C ASN A 98 -13.14 -14.34 -0.93
N LEU A 99 -13.61 -14.17 0.32
CA LEU A 99 -13.53 -15.16 1.40
C LEU A 99 -13.90 -16.58 0.95
N ASN A 100 -15.09 -16.78 0.38
CA ASN A 100 -15.56 -18.12 0.01
C ASN A 100 -14.71 -18.75 -1.10
N ALA A 101 -14.29 -17.96 -2.10
CA ALA A 101 -13.52 -18.47 -3.22
C ALA A 101 -12.13 -18.97 -2.76
N VAL A 102 -11.53 -18.29 -1.79
CA VAL A 102 -10.17 -18.56 -1.30
C VAL A 102 -10.18 -19.64 -0.22
N LEU A 103 -11.24 -19.75 0.58
CA LEU A 103 -11.37 -20.79 1.61
C LEU A 103 -11.30 -22.22 1.03
N ALA A 104 -11.66 -22.42 -0.23
CA ALA A 104 -11.50 -23.70 -0.93
C ALA A 104 -10.03 -24.18 -1.00
N ASN A 105 -9.06 -23.27 -0.87
CA ASN A 105 -7.63 -23.62 -0.82
C ASN A 105 -7.21 -24.18 0.55
N PHE A 106 -8.05 -24.03 1.57
CA PHE A 106 -7.77 -24.44 2.95
C PHE A 106 -8.51 -25.72 3.36
N GLY A 107 -9.38 -26.24 2.50
CA GLY A 107 -10.12 -27.49 2.70
C GLY A 107 -11.34 -27.58 1.81
N ASP A 108 -12.16 -28.60 2.04
CA ASP A 108 -13.33 -28.87 1.21
C ASP A 108 -14.59 -28.23 1.81
N LEU A 109 -15.11 -27.21 1.13
CA LEU A 109 -16.30 -26.45 1.57
C LEU A 109 -17.58 -27.29 1.58
N ASP A 110 -17.62 -28.42 0.86
CA ASP A 110 -18.80 -29.29 0.80
C ASP A 110 -18.84 -30.29 1.98
N PHE A 111 -17.72 -30.47 2.69
CA PHE A 111 -17.58 -31.47 3.75
C PHE A 111 -17.13 -30.89 5.10
N GLU A 112 -16.43 -29.76 5.13
CA GLU A 112 -15.96 -29.11 6.34
C GLU A 112 -16.80 -27.88 6.71
N ASP A 113 -16.99 -27.65 8.01
CA ASP A 113 -17.64 -26.43 8.48
C ASP A 113 -16.81 -25.19 8.13
N LYS A 114 -17.48 -24.15 7.62
CA LYS A 114 -16.83 -22.92 7.18
C LYS A 114 -16.03 -22.25 8.31
N GLY A 115 -16.51 -22.31 9.56
CA GLY A 115 -15.81 -21.78 10.72
C GLY A 115 -14.47 -22.46 10.96
N VAL A 116 -14.40 -23.79 10.78
CA VAL A 116 -13.15 -24.56 10.89
C VAL A 116 -12.14 -24.14 9.83
N LEU A 117 -12.60 -23.93 8.58
CA LEU A 117 -11.73 -23.48 7.49
C LEU A 117 -11.19 -22.06 7.72
N ILE A 118 -12.02 -21.17 8.27
CA ILE A 118 -11.60 -19.81 8.66
C ILE A 118 -10.57 -19.87 9.78
N GLU A 119 -10.82 -20.64 10.84
CA GLU A 119 -9.90 -20.79 11.97
C GLU A 119 -8.55 -21.35 11.51
N ARG A 120 -8.58 -22.35 10.61
CA ARG A 120 -7.38 -22.94 10.00
C ARG A 120 -6.59 -21.90 9.21
N ALA A 121 -7.25 -21.14 8.32
CA ALA A 121 -6.61 -20.08 7.54
C ALA A 121 -6.03 -18.99 8.45
N ALA A 122 -6.81 -18.49 9.41
CA ALA A 122 -6.41 -17.47 10.37
C ALA A 122 -5.19 -17.91 11.20
N SER A 123 -5.20 -19.16 11.68
CA SER A 123 -4.08 -19.75 12.43
C SER A 123 -2.82 -19.84 11.58
N GLY A 124 -2.95 -20.14 10.28
CA GLY A 124 -1.84 -20.15 9.34
C GLY A 124 -1.13 -18.80 9.25
N TYR A 125 -1.87 -17.71 9.04
CA TYR A 125 -1.30 -16.36 8.98
C TYR A 125 -0.77 -15.89 10.34
N ALA A 126 -1.47 -16.16 11.43
CA ALA A 126 -1.03 -15.78 12.78
C ALA A 126 0.27 -16.49 13.20
N ALA A 127 0.52 -17.70 12.68
CA ALA A 127 1.73 -18.46 12.95
C ALA A 127 2.94 -18.05 12.08
N MET A 128 2.76 -17.18 11.09
CA MET A 128 3.84 -16.73 10.22
C MET A 128 4.91 -15.98 11.02
N LYS A 129 6.17 -16.31 10.76
CA LYS A 129 7.32 -15.65 11.37
C LYS A 129 7.81 -14.56 10.42
N GLY A 130 8.01 -13.36 10.94
CA GLY A 130 8.53 -12.24 10.15
C GLY A 130 7.90 -10.91 10.56
N PRO A 131 8.23 -9.84 9.84
CA PRO A 131 7.54 -8.56 9.99
C PRO A 131 6.05 -8.71 9.68
N LEU A 132 5.20 -8.00 10.43
CA LEU A 132 3.75 -8.08 10.26
C LEU A 132 3.33 -7.72 8.82
N LEU A 133 4.01 -6.73 8.22
CA LEU A 133 3.71 -6.29 6.86
C LEU A 133 3.80 -7.42 5.83
N GLU A 134 4.72 -8.36 5.99
CA GLU A 134 4.85 -9.51 5.08
C GLU A 134 3.64 -10.44 5.18
N THR A 135 3.21 -10.75 6.41
CA THR A 135 1.97 -11.52 6.66
C THR A 135 0.76 -10.82 6.05
N LEU A 136 0.62 -9.51 6.24
CA LEU A 136 -0.51 -8.74 5.70
C LEU A 136 -0.50 -8.68 4.17
N LYS A 137 0.67 -8.65 3.53
CA LYS A 137 0.80 -8.72 2.07
C LYS A 137 0.37 -10.09 1.53
N ASN A 138 0.74 -11.18 2.20
CA ASN A 138 0.32 -12.52 1.79
C ASN A 138 -1.20 -12.68 1.95
N LEU A 139 -1.74 -12.26 3.10
CA LEU A 139 -3.18 -12.25 3.33
C LEU A 139 -3.92 -11.40 2.29
N GLY A 140 -3.40 -10.21 1.98
CA GLY A 140 -3.95 -9.32 0.97
C GLY A 140 -3.94 -9.94 -0.44
N THR A 141 -2.86 -10.64 -0.79
CA THR A 141 -2.74 -11.35 -2.08
C THR A 141 -3.79 -12.44 -2.21
N ASP A 142 -3.97 -13.23 -1.15
CA ASP A 142 -4.86 -14.37 -1.17
C ASP A 142 -6.33 -13.93 -1.09
N PHE A 143 -6.68 -13.11 -0.11
CA PHE A 143 -8.07 -12.80 0.25
C PHE A 143 -8.58 -11.46 -0.30
N PHE A 144 -7.72 -10.56 -0.76
CA PHE A 144 -8.13 -9.22 -1.20
C PHE A 144 -7.63 -8.87 -2.61
N SER A 145 -7.28 -9.88 -3.41
CA SER A 145 -6.88 -9.69 -4.81
C SER A 145 -7.91 -8.85 -5.59
N GLY A 146 -7.45 -7.78 -6.25
CA GLY A 146 -8.27 -6.82 -6.98
C GLY A 146 -9.11 -5.88 -6.10
N SER A 147 -8.84 -5.82 -4.80
CA SER A 147 -9.58 -4.98 -3.86
C SER A 147 -8.70 -4.42 -2.74
N ALA A 148 -7.61 -3.71 -3.11
CA ALA A 148 -6.80 -2.98 -2.13
C ALA A 148 -7.62 -2.08 -1.18
N PRO A 149 -8.62 -1.28 -1.63
CA PRO A 149 -9.41 -0.43 -0.72
C PRO A 149 -10.08 -1.21 0.42
N ALA A 150 -10.58 -2.42 0.15
CA ALA A 150 -11.21 -3.26 1.16
C ALA A 150 -10.19 -3.78 2.19
N LEU A 151 -8.99 -4.17 1.73
CA LEU A 151 -7.90 -4.58 2.61
C LEU A 151 -7.49 -3.45 3.54
N LEU A 152 -7.15 -2.29 2.98
CA LEU A 152 -6.63 -1.14 3.74
C LEU A 152 -7.62 -0.66 4.79
N LYS A 153 -8.92 -0.65 4.45
CA LYS A 153 -10.00 -0.38 5.41
C LYS A 153 -10.04 -1.41 6.53
N ALA A 154 -9.97 -2.71 6.23
CA ALA A 154 -9.97 -3.76 7.25
C ALA A 154 -8.75 -3.65 8.18
N LEU A 155 -7.56 -3.40 7.63
CA LEU A 155 -6.34 -3.21 8.42
C LEU A 155 -6.46 -2.02 9.38
N ARG A 156 -7.02 -0.90 8.93
CA ARG A 156 -7.29 0.25 9.79
C ARG A 156 -8.29 -0.07 10.88
N ASP A 157 -9.43 -0.64 10.51
CA ASP A 157 -10.54 -0.83 11.45
C ASP A 157 -10.21 -1.91 12.51
N ILE A 158 -9.33 -2.88 12.20
CA ILE A 158 -9.01 -4.03 13.09
C ILE A 158 -7.67 -3.85 13.80
N LEU A 159 -6.63 -3.39 13.10
CA LEU A 159 -5.28 -3.25 13.64
C LEU A 159 -4.94 -1.81 14.04
N GLY A 160 -5.74 -0.84 13.59
CA GLY A 160 -5.55 0.57 13.89
C GLY A 160 -4.47 1.26 13.04
N PHE A 161 -3.87 0.57 12.06
CA PHE A 161 -2.86 1.17 11.19
C PHE A 161 -3.51 1.96 10.05
N ASP A 162 -2.91 3.08 9.66
CA ASP A 162 -3.44 3.91 8.58
C ASP A 162 -2.40 4.20 7.49
N GLY A 163 -1.27 3.49 7.49
CA GLY A 163 -0.25 3.61 6.47
C GLY A 163 0.94 2.71 6.76
N VAL A 164 1.98 2.83 5.94
CA VAL A 164 3.27 2.17 6.16
C VAL A 164 4.39 3.20 6.21
N LEU A 165 5.34 2.99 7.11
CA LEU A 165 6.58 3.74 7.23
C LEU A 165 7.77 2.80 6.98
N ALA A 166 8.60 3.11 6.00
CA ALA A 166 9.84 2.39 5.74
C ALA A 166 11.02 3.37 5.74
N VAL A 167 11.95 3.19 6.68
CA VAL A 167 13.15 4.02 6.79
C VAL A 167 14.29 3.35 6.05
N ARG A 168 14.92 4.07 5.13
CA ARG A 168 16.12 3.67 4.39
C ARG A 168 17.26 4.63 4.72
N ALA A 169 18.48 4.29 4.29
CA ALA A 169 19.67 5.08 4.61
C ALA A 169 19.62 6.52 4.06
N ASP A 170 18.98 6.74 2.90
CA ASP A 170 18.94 8.02 2.19
C ASP A 170 17.52 8.53 1.93
N ASP A 171 16.50 7.83 2.42
CA ASP A 171 15.09 8.18 2.25
C ASP A 171 14.20 7.56 3.32
N THR A 172 13.10 8.23 3.63
CA THR A 172 11.96 7.66 4.32
C THR A 172 10.79 7.55 3.34
N CYS A 173 10.35 6.32 3.13
CA CYS A 173 9.19 6.02 2.30
C CYS A 173 7.94 5.94 3.17
N TRP A 174 6.92 6.68 2.78
CA TRP A 174 5.60 6.66 3.39
C TRP A 174 4.60 6.09 2.39
N VAL A 175 3.74 5.19 2.85
CA VAL A 175 2.63 4.67 2.05
C VAL A 175 1.34 5.12 2.72
N ALA A 176 0.64 6.05 2.09
CA ALA A 176 -0.68 6.47 2.53
C ALA A 176 -1.71 5.46 2.03
N TRP A 177 -2.65 5.08 2.90
CA TRP A 177 -3.70 4.12 2.56
C TRP A 177 -4.98 4.77 2.08
N PHE A 178 -5.22 6.03 2.46
CA PHE A 178 -6.45 6.73 2.15
C PHE A 178 -6.17 8.11 1.55
N PRO A 179 -6.90 8.51 0.48
CA PRO A 179 -6.71 9.80 -0.16
C PRO A 179 -6.85 11.01 0.79
N GLU A 180 -7.75 10.95 1.76
CA GLU A 180 -7.97 12.02 2.74
C GLU A 180 -6.75 12.31 3.64
N GLN A 181 -5.77 11.40 3.68
CA GLN A 181 -4.51 11.60 4.39
C GLN A 181 -3.56 12.55 3.65
N ILE A 182 -3.81 12.85 2.38
CA ILE A 182 -2.84 13.51 1.51
C ILE A 182 -3.35 14.91 1.14
N SER A 183 -2.51 15.91 1.39
CA SER A 183 -2.79 17.31 1.01
C SER A 183 -1.70 17.83 0.08
N ILE A 184 -2.04 18.03 -1.20
CA ILE A 184 -1.10 18.63 -2.17
C ILE A 184 -0.85 20.09 -1.81
N LYS A 185 0.42 20.46 -1.65
CA LYS A 185 0.84 21.84 -1.38
C LYS A 185 1.37 22.53 -2.60
N LYS A 186 2.08 21.79 -3.44
CA LYS A 186 2.70 22.34 -4.64
C LYS A 186 2.77 21.28 -5.72
N ARG A 187 2.66 21.76 -6.97
CA ARG A 187 2.86 20.95 -8.17
C ARG A 187 3.98 21.59 -8.97
N LEU A 188 4.99 20.79 -9.30
CA LEU A 188 6.09 21.18 -10.16
C LEU A 188 5.96 20.34 -11.43
N HIS A 189 5.55 21.00 -12.51
CA HIS A 189 5.53 20.37 -13.83
C HIS A 189 6.93 20.37 -14.39
N LEU A 190 7.37 19.20 -14.85
CA LEU A 190 8.72 18.98 -15.33
C LEU A 190 8.68 18.42 -16.75
N THR A 191 9.65 18.82 -17.53
CA THR A 191 9.99 18.17 -18.79
C THR A 191 10.68 16.82 -18.51
N LEU A 192 10.72 15.96 -19.53
CA LEU A 192 11.42 14.67 -19.42
C LEU A 192 12.93 14.84 -19.26
N ASP A 193 13.50 15.89 -19.82
CA ASP A 193 14.92 16.21 -19.72
C ASP A 193 15.27 16.65 -18.29
N GLU A 194 14.45 17.51 -17.68
CA GLU A 194 14.61 17.94 -16.28
C GLU A 194 14.55 16.78 -15.29
N ILE A 195 13.73 15.74 -15.56
CA ILE A 195 13.72 14.52 -14.76
C ILE A 195 15.01 13.75 -14.92
N HIS A 196 15.50 13.60 -16.15
CA HIS A 196 16.72 12.85 -16.43
C HIS A 196 17.94 13.48 -15.77
N GLU A 197 18.06 14.81 -15.81
CA GLU A 197 19.15 15.56 -15.19
C GLU A 197 19.12 15.53 -13.66
N ALA A 198 17.93 15.40 -13.06
CA ALA A 198 17.74 15.37 -11.61
C ALA A 198 18.03 14.01 -10.95
N CYS A 199 18.18 12.93 -11.74
CA CYS A 199 18.28 11.55 -11.26
C CYS A 199 19.74 11.05 -11.13
#